data_AF-W2T1L8-F1
#
_entry.id   AF-W2T1L8-F1
#
_cell.length_a   1.000
_cell.length_b   1.000
_cell.length_c   1.000
_cell.angle_alpha   90.00
_cell.angle_beta   90.00
_cell.angle_gamma   90.00
#
_symmetry.space_group_name_H-M   'P 1'
#
loop_
_entity.id
_entity.type
_entity.pdbx_description
1 polymer ?
#
loop_
_entity_poly.entity_id
_entity_poly.type
_entity_poly.pdbx_seq_one_letter_code
_entity_poly.pdbx_strand_id
1 'polypeptide(L)'
;MRPFFLLLFTFSAVTSFKILVYSGPLGFSHVQFMGRIADLLHEAGHDVTFLQQVSNDKHTTFPKKAKQILLDLPQEMRVKLNPE
;
A
#
# COMPACT_ATOMS: atom_id res chain seq x y z
N MET A 1 -14.99 -1.23 38.62
CA MET A 1 -14.97 0.08 37.91
C MET A 1 -13.56 0.62 37.63
N ARG A 2 -12.57 0.40 38.50
CA ARG A 2 -11.16 0.84 38.27
C ARG A 2 -10.46 0.35 36.97
N PRO A 3 -10.61 -0.91 36.51
CA PRO A 3 -9.89 -1.37 35.31
C PRO A 3 -10.47 -0.81 34.00
N PHE A 4 -11.72 -0.37 34.02
CA PHE A 4 -12.41 0.17 32.84
C PHE A 4 -11.80 1.50 32.39
N PHE A 5 -11.47 2.38 33.34
CA PHE A 5 -10.82 3.67 33.05
C PHE A 5 -9.40 3.49 32.49
N LEU A 6 -8.69 2.45 32.94
CA LEU A 6 -7.34 2.14 32.48
C LEU A 6 -7.36 1.64 31.02
N LEU A 7 -8.38 0.86 30.65
CA LEU A 7 -8.61 0.41 29.26
C LEU A 7 -9.04 1.56 28.33
N LEU A 8 -9.77 2.55 28.84
CA LEU A 8 -10.16 3.72 28.07
C LEU A 8 -8.95 4.62 27.75
N PHE A 9 -8.02 4.74 28.70
CA PHE A 9 -6.82 5.55 28.55
C PHE A 9 -5.85 4.98 27.50
N THR A 10 -5.70 3.66 27.42
CA THR A 10 -4.87 3.02 26.41
C THR A 10 -5.44 3.16 24.99
N PHE A 11 -6.77 3.21 24.86
CA PHE A 11 -7.43 3.42 23.56
C PHE A 11 -7.16 4.82 22.99
N SER A 12 -7.05 5.83 23.86
CA SER A 12 -6.72 7.21 23.43
C SER A 12 -5.28 7.36 22.92
N ALA A 13 -4.38 6.41 23.23
CA ALA A 13 -2.99 6.46 22.81
C ALA A 13 -2.74 5.79 21.45
N VAL A 14 -3.76 5.18 20.82
CA VAL A 14 -3.62 4.51 19.53
C VAL A 14 -3.64 5.54 18.40
N THR A 15 -2.50 5.72 17.73
CA THR A 15 -2.39 6.57 16.54
C THR A 15 -2.49 5.73 15.27
N SER A 16 -3.52 5.96 14.46
CA SER A 16 -3.60 5.40 13.10
C SER A 16 -3.07 6.42 12.09
N PHE A 17 -2.01 6.05 11.35
CA PHE A 17 -1.44 6.88 10.30
C PHE A 17 -2.10 6.59 8.95
N LYS A 18 -2.15 7.62 8.11
CA LYS A 18 -2.52 7.49 6.70
C LYS A 18 -1.26 7.30 5.86
N ILE A 19 -1.04 6.11 5.33
CA ILE A 19 0.19 5.70 4.69
C ILE A 19 -0.07 5.41 3.21
N LEU A 20 0.75 6.00 2.33
CA LEU A 20 0.76 5.69 0.90
C LEU A 20 2.00 4.85 0.59
N VAL A 21 1.80 3.59 0.18
CA VAL A 21 2.86 2.70 -0.29
C VAL A 21 2.88 2.74 -1.81
N TYR A 22 3.96 3.23 -2.39
CA TYR A 22 4.13 3.32 -3.84
C TYR A 22 4.99 2.18 -4.37
N SER A 23 4.53 1.50 -5.42
CA SER A 23 5.30 0.49 -6.15
C SER A 23 5.27 0.76 -7.66
N GLY A 24 6.42 1.14 -8.20
CA GLY A 24 6.64 1.15 -9.65
C GLY A 24 6.72 -0.27 -10.23
N PRO A 25 6.80 -0.41 -11.57
CA PRO A 25 6.87 -1.70 -12.26
C PRO A 25 8.29 -2.30 -12.21
N LEU A 26 8.86 -2.44 -11.00
CA LEU A 26 10.24 -2.89 -10.77
C LEU A 26 10.38 -4.42 -10.67
N GLY A 27 9.57 -5.16 -11.44
CA GLY A 27 9.54 -6.62 -11.43
C GLY A 27 8.67 -7.23 -10.31
N PHE A 28 8.33 -8.51 -10.47
CA PHE A 28 7.35 -9.23 -9.64
C PHE A 28 7.70 -9.25 -8.15
N SER A 29 8.97 -9.56 -7.82
CA SER A 29 9.42 -9.68 -6.42
C SER A 29 9.32 -8.36 -5.66
N HIS A 30 9.63 -7.23 -6.31
CA HIS A 30 9.54 -5.90 -5.71
C HIS A 30 8.09 -5.55 -5.39
N VAL A 31 7.18 -5.73 -6.36
CA VAL A 31 5.74 -5.47 -6.17
C VAL A 31 5.18 -6.36 -5.06
N GLN A 32 5.57 -7.64 -5.01
CA GLN A 32 5.15 -8.55 -3.96
C GLN A 32 5.68 -8.14 -2.58
N PHE A 33 6.94 -7.73 -2.48
CA PHE A 33 7.54 -7.27 -1.23
C PHE A 33 6.85 -5.99 -0.71
N MET A 34 6.67 -4.99 -1.57
CA MET A 34 5.95 -3.76 -1.25
C MET A 34 4.50 -4.04 -0.84
N GLY A 35 3.84 -4.97 -1.52
CA GLY A 35 2.48 -5.39 -1.17
C GLY A 35 2.38 -6.02 0.21
N ARG A 36 3.35 -6.86 0.60
CA ARG A 36 3.40 -7.43 1.96
C ARG A 36 3.60 -6.35 3.03
N ILE A 37 4.42 -5.34 2.76
CA ILE A 37 4.59 -4.21 3.67
C ILE A 37 3.26 -3.48 3.85
N ALA A 38 2.54 -3.23 2.76
CA ALA A 38 1.24 -2.56 2.82
C ALA A 38 0.21 -3.36 3.64
N ASP A 39 0.17 -4.69 3.46
CA ASP A 39 -0.69 -5.56 4.24
C ASP A 39 -0.34 -5.56 5.73
N LEU A 40 0.95 -5.65 6.08
CA LEU A 40 1.41 -5.61 7.47
C LEU A 40 1.05 -4.29 8.16
N LEU A 41 1.22 -3.15 7.48
CA LEU A 41 0.87 -1.85 8.01
C LEU A 41 -0.65 -1.70 8.19
N HIS A 42 -1.44 -2.26 7.28
CA HIS A 42 -2.90 -2.28 7.40
C HIS A 42 -3.35 -3.16 8.57
N GLU A 43 -2.76 -4.34 8.72
CA GLU A 43 -3.01 -5.24 9.86
C GLU A 43 -2.62 -4.61 11.21
N ALA A 44 -1.61 -3.75 11.23
CA ALA A 44 -1.23 -2.97 12.41
C ALA A 44 -2.25 -1.86 12.77
N GLY A 45 -3.29 -1.65 11.95
CA GLY A 45 -4.37 -0.69 12.20
C GLY A 45 -4.19 0.67 11.51
N HIS A 46 -3.29 0.77 10.52
CA HIS A 46 -3.10 2.00 9.73
C HIS A 46 -4.04 2.07 8.50
N ASP A 47 -4.37 3.28 8.08
CA ASP A 47 -5.07 3.53 6.81
C ASP A 47 -4.05 3.52 5.67
N VAL A 48 -3.88 2.36 5.05
CA VAL A 48 -2.86 2.13 4.02
C VAL A 48 -3.49 2.09 2.64
N THR A 49 -2.96 2.92 1.75
CA THR A 49 -3.24 2.88 0.31
C THR A 49 -1.99 2.46 -0.44
N PHE A 50 -2.11 1.44 -1.29
CA PHE A 50 -1.07 0.95 -2.17
C PHE A 50 -1.29 1.48 -3.58
N LEU A 51 -0.36 2.28 -4.07
CA LEU A 51 -0.36 2.84 -5.42
C LEU A 51 0.60 2.03 -6.29
N GLN A 52 0.05 1.29 -7.24
CA GLN A 52 0.81 0.44 -8.15
C GLN A 52 0.73 0.97 -9.56
N GLN A 53 1.88 1.15 -10.21
CA GLN A 53 1.90 1.40 -11.65
C GLN A 53 1.65 0.10 -12.42
N VAL A 54 0.73 0.13 -13.37
CA VAL A 54 0.40 -1.04 -14.19
C VAL A 54 1.49 -1.21 -15.25
N SER A 55 2.16 -2.37 -15.22
CA SER A 55 2.98 -2.84 -16.35
C SER A 55 2.10 -3.60 -17.34
N ASN A 56 2.49 -3.66 -18.62
CA ASN A 56 1.74 -4.38 -19.67
C ASN A 56 1.43 -5.85 -19.30
N ASP A 57 2.20 -6.44 -18.40
CA ASP A 57 1.96 -7.79 -17.88
C ASP A 57 0.95 -7.75 -16.72
N LYS A 58 -0.28 -8.19 -17.02
CA LYS A 58 -1.49 -8.18 -16.17
C LYS A 58 -1.44 -9.07 -14.91
N HIS A 59 -0.27 -9.46 -14.41
CA HIS A 59 -0.13 -10.59 -13.48
C HIS A 59 0.33 -10.26 -12.05
N THR A 60 0.18 -9.03 -11.57
CA THR A 60 0.56 -8.70 -10.18
C THR A 60 -0.54 -7.99 -9.42
N THR A 61 -1.37 -8.77 -8.73
CA THR A 61 -2.31 -8.24 -7.74
C THR A 61 -1.70 -8.34 -6.34
N PHE A 62 -1.09 -7.24 -5.92
CA PHE A 62 -0.69 -6.99 -4.55
C PHE A 62 -1.09 -5.56 -4.21
N PRO A 63 -1.53 -5.26 -2.98
CA PRO A 63 -1.57 -6.07 -1.76
C PRO A 63 -2.90 -6.86 -1.63
N LYS A 64 -3.05 -7.72 -0.61
CA LYS A 64 -4.26 -8.56 -0.43
C LYS A 64 -5.34 -7.94 0.46
N LYS A 65 -4.96 -7.07 1.39
CA LYS A 65 -5.81 -6.49 2.44
C LYS A 65 -5.83 -4.97 2.38
N ALA A 66 -4.68 -4.34 2.16
CA ALA A 66 -4.61 -2.89 2.02
C ALA A 66 -5.35 -2.39 0.76
N LYS A 67 -5.83 -1.15 0.79
CA LYS A 67 -6.53 -0.54 -0.35
C LYS A 67 -5.57 -0.40 -1.54
N GLN A 68 -5.99 -0.80 -2.74
CA GLN A 68 -5.15 -0.73 -3.94
C GLN A 68 -5.66 0.33 -4.94
N ILE A 69 -4.73 1.07 -5.53
CA ILE A 69 -4.96 2.00 -6.65
C ILE A 69 -4.01 1.62 -7.78
N LEU A 70 -4.56 1.29 -8.94
CA LEU A 70 -3.81 1.01 -10.15
C LEU A 70 -3.65 2.31 -10.94
N LEU A 71 -2.40 2.70 -11.21
CA LEU A 71 -2.05 3.86 -12.01
C LEU A 71 -1.61 3.40 -13.40
N ASP A 72 -2.49 3.61 -14.36
CA ASP A 72 -2.15 3.51 -15.78
C ASP A 72 -1.48 4.81 -16.24
N LEU A 73 -0.20 4.73 -16.61
CA LEU A 73 0.48 5.89 -17.17
C LEU A 73 -0.12 6.24 -18.54
N PRO A 74 -0.32 7.54 -18.84
CA PRO A 74 -0.64 8.00 -20.18
C PRO A 74 0.42 7.51 -21.18
N GLN A 75 -0.02 7.14 -22.39
CA GLN A 75 0.85 6.58 -23.42
C GLN A 75 2.07 7.48 -23.73
N GLU A 76 1.88 8.80 -23.72
CA GLU A 76 2.96 9.78 -23.93
C GLU A 76 4.10 9.66 -22.92
N MET A 77 3.80 9.37 -21.66
CA MET A 77 4.82 9.20 -20.62
C MET A 77 5.50 7.83 -20.70
N ARG A 78 4.79 6.80 -21.18
CA ARG A 78 5.36 5.46 -21.39
C ARG A 78 6.47 5.49 -22.44
N VAL A 79 6.25 6.20 -23.55
CA VAL A 79 7.24 6.35 -24.64
C VAL A 79 8.51 7.06 -24.16
N LYS A 80 8.40 8.04 -23.25
CA LYS A 80 9.58 8.74 -22.70
C LYS A 80 10.42 7.89 -21.74
N LEU A 81 9.81 6.90 -21.09
CA LEU A 81 10.47 6.06 -20.08
C LEU A 81 11.20 4.86 -20.69
N ASN A 82 10.82 4.47 -21.90
CA ASN A 82 11.50 3.42 -22.66
C ASN A 82 11.74 3.94 -24.09
N PRO A 83 12.71 4.85 -24.28
CA PRO A 83 13.15 5.20 -25.61
C PRO A 83 13.79 3.95 -26.21
N GLU A 84 13.19 3.39 -27.25
CA GLU A 84 13.87 2.38 -28.08
C GLU A 84 15.18 2.93 -28.65
#